data_AF-K1TQB9-F1
#
_entry.id   AF-K1TQB9-F1
#
_cell.length_a   1.000
_cell.length_b   1.000
_cell.length_c   1.000
_cell.angle_alpha   90.00
_cell.angle_beta   90.00
_cell.angle_gamma   90.00
#
_symmetry.space_group_name_H-M   'P 1'
#
loop_
_entity.id
_entity.type
_entity.pdbx_description
1 polymer ?
#
loop_
_entity_poly.entity_id
_entity_poly.type
_entity_poly.pdbx_seq_one_letter_code
_entity_poly.pdbx_strand_id
1 'polypeptide(L)'
;ALVELMGGAPVHGNRNNFIYREACLLRYICNSEAAWIKQVIETFGEDEAKAFATVENACKVAQSTAIPDLVKQAVETARKNHLAKQATEKAGIYADVPPQLPAKLPKLIKLLTSKVPADFKAAVAMAVFPALAAHLKGVTFRYTDNQVHEAAMMNLLIAAMSSGKSHVNGPIDCIIEDLVQMDKVNRQKEQDWKDEVNTMGDNKKKPV
;
A
#
# COMPACT_ATOMS: atom_id res chain seq x y z
N ALA A 1 4.97 -11.61 17.94
CA ALA A 1 6.40 -11.39 18.22
C ALA A 1 6.95 -12.41 19.22
N LEU A 2 6.63 -12.34 20.52
CA LEU A 2 7.21 -13.28 21.51
C LEU A 2 6.81 -14.74 21.26
N VAL A 3 5.50 -14.99 21.06
CA VAL A 3 4.95 -16.31 20.70
C VAL A 3 5.62 -16.89 19.44
N GLU A 4 5.80 -16.07 18.41
CA GLU A 4 6.46 -16.48 17.15
C GLU A 4 7.92 -16.87 17.38
N LEU A 5 8.66 -16.09 18.16
CA LEU A 5 10.05 -16.39 18.52
C LEU A 5 10.18 -17.64 19.42
N MET A 6 9.12 -17.98 20.15
CA MET A 6 9.03 -19.23 20.93
C MET A 6 8.64 -20.46 20.09
N GLY A 7 8.43 -20.29 18.77
CA GLY A 7 8.08 -21.38 17.85
C GLY A 7 6.60 -21.41 17.41
N GLY A 8 5.83 -20.35 17.70
CA GLY A 8 4.42 -20.24 17.34
C GLY A 8 3.47 -20.80 18.40
N ALA A 9 2.18 -20.87 18.05
CA ALA A 9 1.13 -21.29 18.98
C ALA A 9 1.32 -22.76 19.43
N PRO A 10 1.17 -23.05 20.74
CA PRO A 10 1.39 -24.40 21.27
C PRO A 10 0.28 -25.39 20.84
N VAL A 11 0.67 -26.64 20.64
CA VAL A 11 -0.28 -27.77 20.52
C VAL A 11 -1.04 -27.98 21.83
N HIS A 12 -2.26 -28.51 21.76
CA HIS A 12 -3.17 -28.61 22.91
C HIS A 12 -2.54 -29.22 24.17
N GLY A 13 -1.72 -30.26 24.03
CA GLY A 13 -1.09 -30.93 25.17
C GLY A 13 0.01 -30.13 25.88
N ASN A 14 0.49 -29.02 25.30
CA ASN A 14 1.63 -28.26 25.82
C ASN A 14 1.28 -26.80 26.20
N ARG A 15 -0.01 -26.43 26.17
CA ARG A 15 -0.49 -25.06 26.39
C ARG A 15 -0.06 -24.51 27.75
N ASN A 16 -0.32 -25.24 28.83
CA ASN A 16 0.01 -24.77 30.18
C ASN A 16 1.52 -24.54 30.39
N ASN A 17 2.38 -25.41 29.85
CA ASN A 17 3.84 -25.23 29.93
C ASN A 17 4.30 -24.03 29.09
N PHE A 18 3.71 -23.86 27.90
CA PHE A 18 3.98 -22.72 27.05
C PHE A 18 3.60 -21.40 27.72
N ILE A 19 2.37 -21.31 28.27
CA ILE A 19 1.87 -20.15 29.03
C ILE A 19 2.81 -19.83 30.20
N TYR A 20 3.28 -20.85 30.93
CA TYR A 20 4.23 -20.65 32.02
C TYR A 20 5.56 -20.06 31.54
N ARG A 21 6.12 -20.60 30.45
CA ARG A 21 7.38 -20.12 29.86
C ARG A 21 7.23 -18.70 29.30
N GLU A 22 6.12 -18.42 28.64
CA GLU A 22 5.80 -17.10 28.11
C GLU A 22 5.65 -16.09 29.27
N ALA A 23 4.92 -16.45 30.32
CA ALA A 23 4.79 -15.62 31.51
C ALA A 23 6.16 -15.31 32.14
N CYS A 24 7.05 -16.31 32.27
CA CYS A 24 8.42 -16.09 32.75
C CYS A 24 9.20 -15.04 31.92
N LEU A 25 8.97 -14.98 30.61
CA LEU A 25 9.60 -14.01 29.71
C LEU A 25 8.92 -12.64 29.77
N LEU A 26 7.59 -12.59 29.84
CA LEU A 26 6.82 -11.35 29.95
C LEU A 26 7.10 -10.58 31.23
N ARG A 27 7.52 -11.26 32.31
CA ARG A 27 7.96 -10.61 33.56
C ARG A 27 9.07 -9.59 33.37
N TYR A 28 9.97 -9.77 32.39
CA TYR A 28 11.04 -8.81 32.10
C TYR A 28 10.52 -7.49 31.51
N ILE A 29 9.31 -7.51 30.96
CA ILE A 29 8.65 -6.33 30.34
C ILE A 29 7.60 -5.76 31.30
N CYS A 30 6.89 -6.62 32.02
CA CYS A 30 5.76 -6.27 32.88
C CYS A 30 6.14 -6.08 34.36
N ASN A 31 7.43 -5.87 34.66
CA ASN A 31 7.95 -5.66 36.02
C ASN A 31 7.52 -6.75 37.04
N SER A 32 7.41 -8.01 36.58
CA SER A 32 6.88 -9.12 37.38
C SER A 32 5.47 -8.93 37.96
N GLU A 33 4.67 -7.99 37.46
CA GLU A 33 3.28 -7.80 37.90
C GLU A 33 2.34 -8.75 37.16
N ALA A 34 1.75 -9.70 37.89
CA ALA A 34 0.82 -10.67 37.32
C ALA A 34 -0.40 -10.00 36.67
N ALA A 35 -0.87 -8.87 37.20
CA ALA A 35 -1.99 -8.12 36.64
C ALA A 35 -1.70 -7.63 35.21
N TRP A 36 -0.49 -7.14 34.94
CA TRP A 36 -0.08 -6.66 33.61
C TRP A 36 0.13 -7.82 32.65
N ILE A 37 0.73 -8.91 33.12
CA ILE A 37 0.94 -10.11 32.28
C ILE A 37 -0.40 -10.70 31.83
N LYS A 38 -1.39 -10.77 32.73
CA LYS A 38 -2.74 -11.27 32.41
C LYS A 38 -3.46 -10.45 31.32
N GLN A 39 -3.12 -9.17 31.14
CA GLN A 39 -3.72 -8.33 30.09
C GLN A 39 -3.18 -8.62 28.69
N VAL A 40 -1.97 -9.19 28.58
CA VAL A 40 -1.27 -9.35 27.31
C VAL A 40 -1.03 -10.81 26.91
N ILE A 41 -1.10 -11.74 27.86
CA ILE A 41 -0.87 -13.17 27.62
C ILE A 41 -2.07 -13.81 26.93
N GLU A 42 -1.82 -14.64 25.93
CA GLU A 42 -2.86 -15.43 25.27
C GLU A 42 -3.09 -16.74 26.03
N THR A 43 -4.36 -17.15 26.17
CA THR A 43 -4.71 -18.42 26.83
C THR A 43 -4.59 -19.63 25.90
N PHE A 44 -4.47 -19.40 24.59
CA PHE A 44 -4.40 -20.43 23.55
C PHE A 44 -5.53 -21.49 23.62
N GLY A 45 -6.68 -21.15 24.21
CA GLY A 45 -7.81 -22.06 24.43
C GLY A 45 -7.67 -22.98 25.66
N GLU A 46 -6.75 -22.69 26.59
CA GLU A 46 -6.75 -23.24 27.95
C GLU A 46 -7.82 -22.53 28.81
N ASP A 47 -8.26 -23.18 29.88
CA ASP A 47 -9.15 -22.57 30.87
C ASP A 47 -8.50 -21.32 31.50
N GLU A 48 -9.23 -20.21 31.53
CA GLU A 48 -8.70 -18.90 31.93
C GLU A 48 -8.23 -18.88 33.39
N ALA A 49 -8.98 -19.53 34.30
CA ALA A 49 -8.58 -19.62 35.70
C ALA A 49 -7.27 -20.41 35.86
N LYS A 50 -7.11 -21.51 35.11
CA LYS A 50 -5.86 -22.27 35.07
C LYS A 50 -4.71 -21.48 34.46
N ALA A 51 -4.92 -20.81 33.33
CA ALA A 51 -3.90 -20.00 32.66
C ALA A 51 -3.40 -18.86 33.58
N PHE A 52 -4.32 -18.18 34.27
CA PHE A 52 -3.98 -17.08 35.18
C PHE A 52 -3.32 -17.57 36.47
N ALA A 53 -3.71 -18.72 37.01
CA ALA A 53 -2.99 -19.35 38.11
C ALA A 53 -1.54 -19.69 37.71
N THR A 54 -1.33 -20.13 36.47
CA THR A 54 0.01 -20.39 35.91
C THR A 54 0.84 -19.12 35.80
N VAL A 55 0.25 -17.98 35.40
CA VAL A 55 0.91 -16.67 35.40
C VAL A 55 1.33 -16.25 36.81
N GLU A 56 0.44 -16.42 37.80
CA GLU A 56 0.76 -16.10 39.20
C GLU A 56 1.90 -16.96 39.73
N ASN A 57 1.93 -18.25 39.38
CA ASN A 57 3.00 -19.14 39.76
C ASN A 57 4.34 -18.74 39.12
N ALA A 58 4.34 -18.32 37.85
CA ALA A 58 5.55 -17.82 37.17
C ALA A 58 6.12 -16.55 37.84
N CYS A 59 5.27 -15.69 38.41
CA CYS A 59 5.68 -14.46 39.10
C CYS A 59 6.32 -14.71 40.47
N LYS A 60 6.03 -15.84 41.12
CA LYS A 60 6.58 -16.22 42.43
C LYS A 60 8.04 -16.71 42.37
N VAL A 61 8.53 -17.07 41.18
CA VAL A 61 9.88 -17.62 41.00
C VAL A 61 10.90 -16.49 40.90
N ALA A 62 12.09 -16.69 41.47
CA ALA A 62 13.20 -15.74 41.36
C ALA A 62 13.54 -15.45 39.87
N GLN A 63 13.70 -14.18 39.53
CA GLN A 63 14.06 -13.73 38.18
C GLN A 63 15.56 -13.43 38.12
N SER A 64 16.20 -13.81 37.01
CA SER A 64 17.53 -13.29 36.71
C SER A 64 17.47 -11.79 36.44
N THR A 65 18.52 -11.05 36.80
CA THR A 65 18.65 -9.63 36.45
C THR A 65 19.01 -9.40 34.98
N ALA A 66 19.59 -10.41 34.32
CA ALA A 66 19.95 -10.35 32.91
C ALA A 66 18.75 -10.67 32.02
N ILE A 67 18.39 -9.72 31.15
CA ILE A 67 17.30 -9.90 30.18
C ILE A 67 17.73 -10.90 29.08
N PRO A 68 16.97 -11.98 28.85
CA PRO A 68 17.25 -12.94 27.79
C PRO A 68 17.23 -12.30 26.39
N ASP A 69 18.09 -12.74 25.49
CA ASP A 69 18.18 -12.17 24.13
C ASP A 69 16.88 -12.34 23.33
N LEU A 70 16.15 -13.43 23.60
CA LEU A 70 14.81 -13.66 23.03
C LEU A 70 13.85 -12.50 23.35
N VAL A 71 13.89 -11.98 24.59
CA VAL A 71 13.06 -10.84 25.01
C VAL A 71 13.50 -9.56 24.34
N LYS A 72 14.82 -9.30 24.25
CA LYS A 72 15.36 -8.13 23.54
C LYS A 72 14.94 -8.13 22.07
N GLN A 73 15.05 -9.29 21.41
CA GLN A 73 14.62 -9.44 20.01
C GLN A 73 13.12 -9.24 19.85
N ALA A 74 12.30 -9.77 20.78
CA ALA A 74 10.86 -9.58 20.78
C ALA A 74 10.48 -8.09 20.93
N VAL A 75 11.13 -7.36 21.84
CA VAL A 75 10.90 -5.92 22.05
C VAL A 75 11.31 -5.12 20.82
N GLU A 76 12.48 -5.38 20.25
CA GLU A 76 12.93 -4.69 19.02
C GLU A 76 12.02 -4.98 17.83
N THR A 77 11.54 -6.22 17.70
CA THR A 77 10.58 -6.61 16.65
C THR A 77 9.24 -5.92 16.88
N ALA A 78 8.74 -5.89 18.11
CA ALA A 78 7.50 -5.19 18.46
C ALA A 78 7.63 -3.68 18.23
N ARG A 79 8.77 -3.07 18.55
CA ARG A 79 9.07 -1.66 18.29
C ARG A 79 9.11 -1.38 16.79
N LYS A 80 9.81 -2.19 16.00
CA LYS A 80 9.83 -2.06 14.52
C LYS A 80 8.44 -2.22 13.93
N ASN A 81 7.67 -3.19 14.41
CA ASN A 81 6.29 -3.40 13.97
C ASN A 81 5.38 -2.25 14.39
N HIS A 82 5.57 -1.66 15.56
CA HIS A 82 4.81 -0.50 16.02
C HIS A 82 5.16 0.75 15.21
N LEU A 83 6.45 0.99 14.93
CA LEU A 83 6.90 2.07 14.05
C LEU A 83 6.43 1.87 12.61
N ALA A 84 6.47 0.62 12.11
CA ALA A 84 5.93 0.26 10.81
C ALA A 84 4.41 0.48 10.78
N LYS A 85 3.67 0.06 11.81
CA LYS A 85 2.23 0.31 11.95
C LYS A 85 1.92 1.81 11.98
N GLN A 86 2.62 2.60 12.80
CA GLN A 86 2.48 4.06 12.80
C GLN A 86 2.84 4.68 11.44
N ALA A 87 3.85 4.15 10.76
CA ALA A 87 4.24 4.59 9.42
C ALA A 87 3.20 4.19 8.38
N THR A 88 2.57 3.01 8.46
CA THR A 88 1.51 2.55 7.56
C THR A 88 0.16 3.19 7.85
N GLU A 89 -0.16 3.50 9.11
CA GLU A 89 -1.31 4.33 9.49
C GLU A 89 -1.12 5.77 9.02
N LYS A 90 0.12 6.28 9.00
CA LYS A 90 0.46 7.56 8.37
C LYS A 90 0.63 7.47 6.84
N ALA A 91 0.84 6.28 6.28
CA ALA A 91 1.10 6.05 4.87
C ALA A 91 0.18 4.96 4.30
N GLY A 92 -1.11 5.28 4.23
CA GLY A 92 -1.98 5.15 3.04
C GLY A 92 -2.15 3.83 2.27
N ILE A 93 -1.44 2.73 2.59
CA ILE A 93 -1.52 1.50 1.78
C ILE A 93 -2.68 0.60 2.26
N TYR A 94 -3.04 0.65 3.55
CA TYR A 94 -4.14 -0.12 4.16
C TYR A 94 -5.05 0.73 5.07
N ALA A 95 -5.02 2.04 4.91
CA ALA A 95 -5.84 2.93 5.73
C ALA A 95 -7.31 2.86 5.29
N ASP A 96 -8.25 2.83 6.26
CA ASP A 96 -9.70 2.92 6.01
C ASP A 96 -10.11 4.19 5.26
N VAL A 97 -9.23 5.19 5.25
CA VAL A 97 -9.42 6.48 4.58
C VAL A 97 -8.30 6.66 3.56
N PRO A 98 -8.61 7.05 2.31
CA PRO A 98 -7.60 7.24 1.27
C PRO A 98 -6.52 8.26 1.69
N PRO A 99 -5.29 8.12 1.17
CA PRO A 99 -4.21 9.05 1.47
C PRO A 99 -4.62 10.49 1.17
N GLN A 100 -4.43 11.36 2.15
CA GLN A 100 -4.78 12.77 2.07
C GLN A 100 -3.83 13.52 1.13
N LEU A 101 -4.36 14.51 0.41
CA LEU A 101 -3.53 15.38 -0.42
C LEU A 101 -2.52 16.16 0.45
N PRO A 102 -1.26 16.30 0.01
CA PRO A 102 -0.30 17.18 0.67
C PRO A 102 -0.83 18.61 0.82
N ALA A 103 -0.53 19.26 1.94
CA ALA A 103 -0.96 20.63 2.21
C ALA A 103 -0.48 21.65 1.16
N LYS A 104 0.65 21.37 0.50
CA LYS A 104 1.18 22.16 -0.61
C LYS A 104 1.21 21.29 -1.87
N LEU A 105 0.36 21.61 -2.83
CA LEU A 105 0.32 20.96 -4.15
C LEU A 105 1.08 21.78 -5.19
N PRO A 106 1.74 21.13 -6.17
CA PRO A 106 2.25 21.80 -7.36
C PRO A 106 1.15 22.60 -8.07
N LYS A 107 1.51 23.76 -8.65
CA LYS A 107 0.54 24.68 -9.29
C LYS A 107 -0.34 23.98 -10.33
N LEU A 108 0.24 23.11 -11.15
CA LEU A 108 -0.48 22.33 -12.16
C LEU A 108 -1.52 21.39 -11.52
N ILE A 109 -1.13 20.59 -10.53
CA ILE A 109 -2.03 19.67 -9.84
C ILE A 109 -3.15 20.44 -9.12
N LYS A 110 -2.82 21.59 -8.52
CA LYS A 110 -3.82 22.48 -7.91
C LYS A 110 -4.83 23.01 -8.93
N LEU A 111 -4.40 23.33 -10.16
CA LEU A 111 -5.28 23.75 -11.25
C LEU A 111 -6.19 22.61 -11.70
N LEU A 112 -5.61 21.43 -11.99
CA LEU A 112 -6.34 20.25 -12.49
C LEU A 112 -7.37 19.71 -11.48
N THR A 113 -7.11 19.88 -10.18
CA THR A 113 -8.04 19.46 -9.10
C THR A 113 -8.96 20.58 -8.62
N SER A 114 -8.85 21.80 -9.16
CA SER A 114 -9.54 22.99 -8.62
C SER A 114 -11.07 22.90 -8.68
N LYS A 115 -11.61 22.24 -9.72
CA LYS A 115 -13.05 22.06 -9.96
C LYS A 115 -13.59 20.68 -9.56
N VAL A 116 -12.74 19.85 -8.98
CA VAL A 116 -13.10 18.49 -8.56
C VAL A 116 -13.65 18.52 -7.12
N PRO A 117 -14.71 17.75 -6.79
CA PRO A 117 -15.19 17.63 -5.41
C PRO A 117 -14.06 17.16 -4.48
N ALA A 118 -14.06 17.65 -3.23
CA ALA A 118 -12.96 17.45 -2.28
C ALA A 118 -12.56 15.97 -2.14
N ASP A 119 -13.53 15.08 -2.05
CA ASP A 119 -13.36 13.63 -1.86
C ASP A 119 -12.63 12.95 -3.03
N PHE A 120 -12.72 13.51 -4.24
CA PHE A 120 -12.11 12.94 -5.45
C PHE A 120 -10.79 13.61 -5.83
N LYS A 121 -10.39 14.71 -5.18
CA LYS A 121 -9.19 15.45 -5.58
C LYS A 121 -7.92 14.60 -5.51
N ALA A 122 -7.79 13.73 -4.50
CA ALA A 122 -6.65 12.83 -4.37
C ALA A 122 -6.58 11.83 -5.54
N ALA A 123 -7.71 11.22 -5.88
CA ALA A 123 -7.81 10.28 -7.00
C ALA A 123 -7.49 10.98 -8.34
N VAL A 124 -8.04 12.18 -8.57
CA VAL A 124 -7.73 12.96 -9.78
C VAL A 124 -6.26 13.36 -9.84
N ALA A 125 -5.67 13.85 -8.74
CA ALA A 125 -4.27 14.25 -8.69
C ALA A 125 -3.33 13.12 -9.12
N MET A 126 -3.67 11.87 -8.80
CA MET A 126 -2.92 10.69 -9.22
C MET A 126 -3.27 10.25 -10.66
N ALA A 127 -4.53 10.37 -11.06
CA ALA A 127 -5.02 9.87 -12.35
C ALA A 127 -4.55 10.70 -13.57
N VAL A 128 -4.17 11.96 -13.37
CA VAL A 128 -3.74 12.84 -14.48
C VAL A 128 -2.34 12.55 -15.02
N PHE A 129 -1.48 11.83 -14.28
CA PHE A 129 -0.09 11.63 -14.68
C PHE A 129 0.08 10.87 -16.00
N PRO A 130 -0.62 9.76 -16.28
CA PRO A 130 -0.55 9.11 -17.60
C PRO A 130 -0.95 10.03 -18.75
N ALA A 131 -2.00 10.85 -18.57
CA ALA A 131 -2.45 11.81 -19.58
C ALA A 131 -1.39 12.89 -19.86
N LEU A 132 -0.74 13.40 -18.82
CA LEU A 132 0.39 14.32 -18.96
C LEU A 132 1.59 13.63 -19.61
N ALA A 133 1.89 12.39 -19.22
CA ALA A 133 3.01 11.62 -19.75
C ALA A 133 2.84 11.28 -21.25
N ALA A 134 1.59 11.20 -21.76
CA ALA A 134 1.32 11.03 -23.18
C ALA A 134 1.95 12.14 -24.06
N HIS A 135 2.19 13.33 -23.48
CA HIS A 135 2.83 14.45 -24.16
C HIS A 135 4.37 14.38 -24.14
N LEU A 136 4.95 13.43 -23.41
CA LEU A 136 6.39 13.25 -23.25
C LEU A 136 6.97 12.26 -24.27
N LYS A 137 6.34 12.10 -25.44
CA LYS A 137 6.82 11.21 -26.50
C LYS A 137 8.27 11.52 -26.86
N GLY A 138 9.14 10.50 -26.83
CA GLY A 138 10.57 10.62 -27.11
C GLY A 138 11.41 11.18 -25.96
N VAL A 139 10.82 11.49 -24.81
CA VAL A 139 11.57 11.88 -23.60
C VAL A 139 12.03 10.63 -22.87
N THR A 140 13.33 10.55 -22.61
CA THR A 140 13.94 9.41 -21.95
C THR A 140 14.66 9.80 -20.66
N PHE A 141 14.68 8.87 -19.71
CA PHE A 141 15.33 9.03 -18.41
C PHE A 141 16.17 7.81 -18.09
N ARG A 142 17.28 8.03 -17.38
CA ARG A 142 18.12 6.94 -16.86
C ARG A 142 17.60 6.49 -15.49
N TYR A 143 17.27 5.22 -15.38
CA TYR A 143 16.78 4.62 -14.14
C TYR A 143 17.95 4.17 -13.25
N THR A 144 17.65 3.74 -12.02
CA THR A 144 18.64 3.32 -11.02
C THR A 144 19.46 2.10 -11.45
N ASP A 145 18.94 1.30 -12.37
CA ASP A 145 19.61 0.19 -13.04
C ASP A 145 20.50 0.63 -14.21
N ASN A 146 20.67 1.95 -14.39
CA ASN A 146 21.43 2.59 -15.45
C ASN A 146 20.86 2.37 -16.87
N GLN A 147 19.65 1.83 -17.00
CA GLN A 147 18.96 1.70 -18.28
C GLN A 147 18.18 2.96 -18.64
N VAL A 148 18.00 3.18 -19.94
CA VAL A 148 17.27 4.33 -20.48
C VAL A 148 15.84 3.90 -20.78
N HIS A 149 14.88 4.54 -20.13
CA HIS A 149 13.46 4.28 -20.31
C HIS A 149 12.75 5.53 -20.84
N GLU A 150 11.80 5.32 -21.75
CA GLU A 150 10.86 6.38 -22.13
C GLU A 150 9.88 6.66 -20.99
N ALA A 151 9.34 7.87 -20.96
CA ALA A 151 8.35 8.35 -20.00
C ALA A 151 7.00 7.62 -20.08
N ALA A 152 6.97 6.32 -19.78
CA ALA A 152 5.76 5.52 -19.75
C ALA A 152 5.20 5.44 -18.33
N MET A 153 4.01 6.02 -18.11
CA MET A 153 3.31 5.97 -16.83
C MET A 153 1.97 5.26 -16.98
N MET A 154 1.65 4.40 -16.02
CA MET A 154 0.37 3.71 -15.94
C MET A 154 -0.23 3.90 -14.55
N ASN A 155 -1.55 4.10 -14.49
CA ASN A 155 -2.31 4.17 -13.25
C ASN A 155 -3.56 3.28 -13.37
N LEU A 156 -3.95 2.64 -12.27
CA LEU A 156 -5.16 1.83 -12.15
C LEU A 156 -6.01 2.35 -10.98
N LEU A 157 -7.21 2.84 -11.29
CA LEU A 157 -8.19 3.27 -10.29
C LEU A 157 -9.30 2.22 -10.14
N ILE A 158 -9.33 1.54 -9.00
CA ILE A 158 -10.34 0.53 -8.67
C ILE A 158 -11.31 1.12 -7.65
N ALA A 159 -12.60 1.13 -7.98
CA ALA A 159 -13.67 1.48 -7.06
C ALA A 159 -14.99 0.83 -7.47
N ALA A 160 -15.88 0.63 -6.50
CA ALA A 160 -17.21 0.07 -6.69
C ALA A 160 -18.03 0.84 -7.75
N MET A 161 -19.07 0.21 -8.29
CA MET A 161 -19.98 0.91 -9.20
C MET A 161 -20.67 2.08 -8.49
N SER A 162 -20.97 3.15 -9.23
CA SER A 162 -21.60 4.36 -8.70
C SER A 162 -20.81 5.12 -7.62
N SER A 163 -19.51 4.82 -7.46
CA SER A 163 -18.62 5.50 -6.50
C SER A 163 -18.11 6.88 -6.96
N GLY A 164 -18.47 7.32 -8.17
CA GLY A 164 -17.95 8.56 -8.75
C GLY A 164 -16.54 8.46 -9.33
N LYS A 165 -15.99 7.26 -9.56
CA LYS A 165 -14.66 7.08 -10.18
C LYS A 165 -14.48 7.76 -11.54
N SER A 166 -15.56 8.08 -12.25
CA SER A 166 -15.54 8.81 -13.53
C SER A 166 -15.18 10.30 -13.41
N HIS A 167 -15.12 10.87 -12.19
CA HIS A 167 -14.69 12.26 -12.01
C HIS A 167 -13.23 12.51 -12.46
N VAL A 168 -12.42 11.45 -12.62
CA VAL A 168 -11.08 11.55 -13.21
C VAL A 168 -11.09 11.85 -14.70
N ASN A 169 -12.18 11.50 -15.40
CA ASN A 169 -12.24 11.60 -16.86
C ASN A 169 -12.20 13.07 -17.31
N GLY A 170 -12.99 13.96 -16.71
CA GLY A 170 -13.05 15.37 -17.15
C GLY A 170 -11.67 16.05 -17.22
N PRO A 171 -10.86 16.02 -16.15
CA PRO A 171 -9.49 16.55 -16.20
C PRO A 171 -8.58 15.82 -17.19
N ILE A 172 -8.70 14.49 -17.33
CA ILE A 172 -7.93 13.70 -18.31
C ILE A 172 -8.29 14.11 -19.73
N ASP A 173 -9.58 14.18 -20.05
CA ASP A 173 -10.12 14.54 -21.36
C ASP A 173 -9.63 15.93 -21.78
N CYS A 174 -9.57 16.89 -20.84
CA CYS A 174 -9.01 18.22 -21.09
C CYS A 174 -7.50 18.19 -21.40
N ILE A 175 -6.75 17.29 -20.77
CA ILE A 175 -5.30 17.17 -20.99
C ILE A 175 -5.01 16.57 -22.36
N ILE A 176 -5.78 15.57 -22.81
CA ILE A 176 -5.53 14.84 -24.06
C ILE A 176 -6.32 15.37 -25.25
N GLU A 177 -7.08 16.46 -25.10
CA GLU A 177 -8.00 16.95 -26.13
C GLU A 177 -7.28 17.22 -27.45
N ASP A 178 -6.09 17.83 -27.39
CA ASP A 178 -5.25 18.11 -28.54
C ASP A 178 -4.79 16.82 -29.25
N LEU A 179 -4.38 15.79 -28.49
CA LEU A 179 -4.01 14.48 -29.01
C LEU A 179 -5.19 13.82 -29.71
N VAL A 180 -6.39 13.93 -29.14
CA VAL A 180 -7.63 13.39 -29.74
C VAL A 180 -7.97 14.12 -31.04
N GLN A 181 -7.83 15.45 -31.09
CA GLN A 181 -8.06 16.20 -32.33
C GLN A 181 -7.03 15.83 -33.42
N MET A 182 -5.76 15.70 -33.04
CA MET A 182 -4.71 15.25 -33.96
C MET A 182 -4.98 13.83 -34.47
N ASP A 183 -5.41 12.92 -33.59
CA ASP A 183 -5.77 11.55 -33.96
C ASP A 183 -6.95 11.50 -34.93
N LYS A 184 -7.98 12.32 -34.74
CA LYS A 184 -9.11 12.43 -35.69
C LYS A 184 -8.63 12.81 -37.10
N VAL A 185 -7.75 13.81 -37.21
CA VAL A 185 -7.19 14.24 -38.50
C VAL A 185 -6.37 13.12 -39.14
N ASN A 186 -5.55 12.42 -38.35
CA ASN A 186 -4.73 11.32 -38.85
C ASN A 186 -5.57 10.13 -39.30
N ARG A 187 -6.63 9.77 -38.55
CA ARG A 187 -7.58 8.73 -38.95
C ARG A 187 -8.32 9.07 -40.23
N GLN A 188 -8.70 10.34 -40.42
CA GLN A 188 -9.32 10.78 -41.66
C GLN A 188 -8.35 10.62 -42.83
N LYS A 189 -7.10 11.09 -42.69
CA LYS A 189 -6.07 10.90 -43.73
C LYS A 189 -5.82 9.43 -44.06
N GLU A 190 -5.80 8.57 -43.04
CA GLU A 190 -5.65 7.13 -43.21
C GLU A 190 -6.85 6.54 -43.96
N GLN A 191 -8.07 7.01 -43.66
CA GLN A 191 -9.28 6.57 -44.35
C GLN A 191 -9.29 7.04 -45.81
N ASP A 192 -8.96 8.32 -46.06
CA ASP A 192 -8.86 8.88 -47.41
C ASP A 192 -7.83 8.12 -48.24
N TRP A 193 -6.67 7.80 -47.65
CA TRP A 193 -5.64 6.97 -48.28
C TRP A 193 -6.16 5.55 -48.58
N LYS A 194 -6.89 4.92 -47.66
CA LYS A 194 -7.50 3.59 -47.89
C LYS A 194 -8.50 3.64 -49.04
N ASP A 195 -9.34 4.66 -49.10
CA ASP A 195 -10.34 4.82 -50.15
C ASP A 195 -9.67 5.07 -51.51
N GLU A 196 -8.60 5.87 -51.54
CA GLU A 196 -7.79 6.10 -52.74
C GLU A 196 -7.12 4.80 -53.22
N VAL A 197 -6.51 4.04 -52.31
CA VAL A 197 -5.90 2.75 -52.63
C VAL A 197 -6.94 1.74 -53.15
N ASN A 198 -8.12 1.69 -52.54
CA ASN A 198 -9.18 0.75 -52.93
C ASN A 198 -9.85 1.11 -54.27
N THR A 199 -9.78 2.37 -54.69
CA THR A 199 -10.30 2.83 -55.98
C THR A 199 -9.28 2.78 -57.11
N MET A 200 -8.00 2.54 -56.81
CA MET A 200 -6.96 2.31 -57.81
C MET A 200 -6.91 0.84 -58.24
N GLY A 201 -6.87 0.59 -59.55
CA GLY A 201 -6.60 -0.75 -60.08
C GLY A 201 -5.18 -1.21 -59.79
N ASP A 202 -4.97 -2.53 -59.67
CA ASP A 202 -3.73 -3.17 -59.18
C ASP A 202 -2.43 -2.73 -59.88
N ASN A 203 -2.52 -2.23 -61.13
CA ASN A 203 -1.37 -1.79 -61.92
C ASN A 203 -0.97 -0.32 -61.68
N LYS A 204 -1.66 0.42 -60.80
CA LYS A 204 -1.32 1.82 -60.47
C LYS A 204 -0.45 1.90 -59.21
N LYS A 205 0.48 2.85 -59.22
CA LYS A 205 1.36 3.12 -58.08
C LYS A 205 0.52 3.70 -56.95
N LYS A 206 0.46 2.99 -55.81
CA LYS A 206 -0.29 3.43 -54.63
C LYS A 206 0.25 4.76 -54.09
N PRO A 207 -0.61 5.63 -53.54
CA PRO A 207 -0.21 6.87 -52.91
C PRO A 207 0.77 6.59 -51.76
N VAL A 208 1.83 7.42 -51.66
CA VAL A 208 2.90 7.34 -50.65
C VAL A 208 2.53 8.20 -49.46
#